data_AF-A0AA88XIX3-F1
#
_entry.id   AF-A0AA88XIX3-F1
#
_cell.length_a   1.000
_cell.length_b   1.000
_cell.length_c   1.000
_cell.angle_alpha   90.00
_cell.angle_beta   90.00
_cell.angle_gamma   90.00
#
_symmetry.space_group_name_H-M   'P 1'
#
loop_
_entity.id
_entity.type
_entity.pdbx_description
1 polymer ?
#
loop_
_entity_poly.entity_id
_entity_poly.type
_entity_poly.pdbx_seq_one_letter_code
_entity_poly.pdbx_strand_id
1 'polypeptide(L)'
;MKRCLYGFLCILGMQYKYGKSKSNLVVSKPKEARADLWLSIVSEAESRGRRRPRRPGPPREDNVVVDEPYKDLKVEAVDFLIGENGKEHHTEQYDLTGSSAKLVLRRGSPFSVKIRFSRKFNLKEDNLRFTLSAGEDPQHGDGTLVNFSLTEKDLRGKWSAEMTEEKENEIKVKIQIPSECLVCQWDFKVEILEQKDGKPIVHLNKKIFPEEIYIIFNPWNKADTVYLEDENLRKEYVLNDDGAIWIGDSTRKRAWFFGQFEKNILDCTMYLLDYGDESMKTRGNSVLVSRKLSAVGNAPDEGGLLVGNWSGNYSGGTNPSKWVGSVKIMQQFWEKKFPVNFGQCWVFSGVTTTMCRAIGIPCRSVTNFSSAHDTNGSITIDRTFDIDGNSINVSGRKEGISNNSRNFHVWNEVWMRRPDIPNGKYDGWQAIDSTPQELSNNIFQCGPMPVAAIKEGHLSFNYDGPFIFAEVNADVVTWVIGRDGQKYLSDIDRQR
;
A
#
# COMPACT_ATOMS: atom_id res chain seq x y z
N MET A 1 26.06 -1.73 21.71
CA MET A 1 27.20 -0.96 21.14
C MET A 1 28.42 -1.86 21.09
N LYS A 2 29.16 -1.82 19.97
CA LYS A 2 30.51 -2.38 19.75
C LYS A 2 30.55 -3.86 19.33
N ARG A 3 31.40 -4.23 18.37
CA ARG A 3 32.75 -3.68 18.11
C ARG A 3 32.95 -3.35 16.62
N CYS A 4 33.21 -2.10 16.22
CA CYS A 4 34.42 -1.25 16.43
C CYS A 4 35.68 -1.92 15.87
N LEU A 5 36.58 -1.30 15.10
CA LEU A 5 36.86 0.11 14.74
C LEU A 5 37.90 0.07 13.58
N TYR A 6 37.90 0.98 12.59
CA TYR A 6 38.87 2.08 12.33
C TYR A 6 38.72 2.43 10.83
N GLY A 7 38.81 3.65 10.28
CA GLY A 7 39.35 4.92 10.77
C GLY A 7 40.50 5.43 9.87
N PHE A 8 40.18 6.30 8.90
CA PHE A 8 40.94 7.45 8.35
C PHE A 8 42.39 7.35 7.75
N LEU A 9 42.52 8.04 6.59
CA LEU A 9 43.65 8.85 6.03
C LEU A 9 44.91 8.23 5.36
N CYS A 10 45.18 8.80 4.17
CA CYS A 10 46.46 9.15 3.53
C CYS A 10 47.31 8.14 2.71
N ILE A 11 47.35 8.45 1.39
CA ILE A 11 48.52 8.69 0.54
C ILE A 11 49.52 7.53 0.23
N LEU A 12 49.86 7.45 -1.07
CA LEU A 12 50.93 6.73 -1.78
C LEU A 12 50.67 5.29 -2.23
N GLY A 13 50.31 5.20 -3.51
CA GLY A 13 50.88 4.34 -4.55
C GLY A 13 51.41 2.95 -4.18
N MET A 14 50.83 1.93 -4.82
CA MET A 14 51.58 1.01 -5.67
C MET A 14 50.63 0.09 -6.45
N GLN A 15 50.96 -0.08 -7.73
CA GLN A 15 50.39 -1.07 -8.65
C GLN A 15 50.55 -2.51 -8.11
N TYR A 16 49.77 -3.46 -8.63
CA TYR A 16 50.19 -4.75 -9.25
C TYR A 16 48.95 -5.66 -9.38
N LYS A 17 48.41 -5.80 -10.60
CA LYS A 17 48.58 -6.90 -11.58
C LYS A 17 47.62 -8.08 -11.41
N TYR A 18 46.83 -8.25 -12.48
CA TYR A 18 46.10 -9.44 -12.89
C TYR A 18 46.97 -10.72 -12.90
N GLY A 19 46.36 -11.85 -12.53
CA GLY A 19 46.87 -13.19 -12.78
C GLY A 19 45.74 -14.24 -12.77
N LYS A 20 45.46 -14.81 -13.95
CA LYS A 20 44.59 -15.97 -14.17
C LYS A 20 45.25 -17.25 -13.64
N SER A 21 44.50 -18.18 -13.04
CA SER A 21 44.53 -19.59 -13.45
C SER A 21 43.32 -20.37 -12.89
N LYS A 22 42.95 -21.41 -13.64
CA LYS A 22 41.80 -22.31 -13.45
C LYS A 22 42.17 -23.51 -12.57
N SER A 23 41.23 -24.05 -11.81
CA SER A 23 41.01 -25.51 -11.74
C SER A 23 39.65 -25.87 -11.14
N ASN A 24 39.13 -27.00 -11.62
CA ASN A 24 37.77 -27.50 -11.53
C ASN A 24 37.39 -28.01 -10.14
N LEU A 25 36.11 -27.86 -9.76
CA LEU A 25 35.46 -28.75 -8.80
C LEU A 25 34.02 -29.04 -9.25
N VAL A 26 33.75 -30.33 -9.30
CA VAL A 26 32.58 -30.99 -9.89
C VAL A 26 31.39 -30.91 -8.94
N VAL A 27 30.22 -30.72 -9.54
CA VAL A 27 28.89 -30.71 -8.92
C VAL A 27 28.36 -32.13 -8.79
N SER A 28 27.78 -32.49 -7.64
CA SER A 28 26.61 -33.38 -7.61
C SER A 28 25.71 -33.09 -6.39
N LYS A 29 24.41 -33.05 -6.69
CA LYS A 29 23.28 -32.71 -5.82
C LYS A 29 22.63 -33.98 -5.18
N PRO A 30 21.73 -33.82 -4.18
CA PRO A 30 21.37 -34.83 -3.18
C PRO A 30 20.03 -35.55 -3.45
N LYS A 31 19.79 -36.68 -2.75
CA LYS A 31 18.48 -37.34 -2.51
C LYS A 31 18.52 -38.08 -1.14
N GLU A 32 17.62 -37.79 -0.19
CA GLU A 32 16.39 -38.57 0.18
C GLU A 32 16.72 -39.98 0.74
N ALA A 33 16.13 -40.58 1.79
CA ALA A 33 15.05 -40.25 2.73
C ALA A 33 15.07 -41.25 3.92
N ARG A 34 14.47 -40.82 5.05
CA ARG A 34 13.72 -41.51 6.14
C ARG A 34 13.87 -43.03 6.48
N ALA A 35 13.92 -43.26 7.81
CA ALA A 35 13.03 -44.09 8.67
C ALA A 35 13.65 -45.27 9.45
N ASP A 36 13.35 -45.26 10.78
CA ASP A 36 13.07 -46.37 11.72
C ASP A 36 14.15 -47.43 12.04
N LEU A 37 14.22 -48.11 13.19
CA LEU A 37 13.83 -47.98 14.61
C LEU A 37 14.39 -49.27 15.30
N TRP A 38 14.73 -49.21 16.60
CA TRP A 38 14.78 -50.32 17.61
C TRP A 38 16.01 -51.24 17.87
N LEU A 39 16.15 -51.53 19.19
CA LEU A 39 16.88 -52.59 19.95
C LEU A 39 18.39 -52.33 20.18
N SER A 40 18.98 -52.47 21.38
CA SER A 40 18.76 -53.44 22.47
C SER A 40 19.49 -53.05 23.78
N ILE A 41 19.09 -53.75 24.84
CA ILE A 41 19.39 -53.63 26.28
C ILE A 41 20.83 -54.05 26.65
N VAL A 42 21.42 -53.41 27.68
CA VAL A 42 22.50 -54.00 28.49
C VAL A 42 22.19 -53.88 29.98
N SER A 43 22.14 -55.04 30.63
CA SER A 43 22.16 -55.24 32.08
C SER A 43 23.58 -55.23 32.61
N GLU A 44 23.82 -54.67 33.80
CA GLU A 44 24.70 -55.24 34.86
C GLU A 44 24.94 -54.20 35.97
N ALA A 45 24.56 -54.53 37.21
CA ALA A 45 25.29 -54.13 38.41
C ALA A 45 24.63 -54.77 39.65
N GLU A 46 25.08 -55.98 40.00
CA GLU A 46 24.99 -56.47 41.38
C GLU A 46 26.24 -56.03 42.15
N SER A 47 26.08 -55.39 43.31
CA SER A 47 26.90 -55.75 44.49
C SER A 47 26.32 -55.21 45.83
N ARG A 48 25.87 -56.18 46.63
CA ARG A 48 26.04 -56.35 48.10
C ARG A 48 25.35 -55.38 49.08
N GLY A 49 24.43 -55.95 49.89
CA GLY A 49 24.13 -55.47 51.24
C GLY A 49 22.82 -56.00 51.86
N ARG A 50 22.86 -57.10 52.62
CA ARG A 50 21.72 -57.77 53.27
C ARG A 50 20.92 -56.88 54.24
N ARG A 51 19.59 -56.82 54.10
CA ARG A 51 18.60 -56.65 55.20
C ARG A 51 17.31 -57.44 54.91
N ARG A 52 16.76 -58.10 55.94
CA ARG A 52 15.54 -58.93 55.90
C ARG A 52 14.30 -58.09 55.52
N PRO A 53 13.31 -58.65 54.79
CA PRO A 53 12.12 -57.91 54.38
C PRO A 53 11.19 -57.64 55.56
N ARG A 54 10.86 -56.36 55.80
CA ARG A 54 9.72 -55.95 56.62
C ARG A 54 8.45 -56.02 55.77
N ARG A 55 7.35 -56.50 56.38
CA ARG A 55 6.02 -56.61 55.77
C ARG A 55 5.57 -55.26 55.17
N PRO A 56 4.88 -55.23 54.02
CA PRO A 56 4.28 -54.00 53.52
C PRO A 56 3.20 -53.55 54.52
N GLY A 57 3.31 -52.31 54.99
CA GLY A 57 2.15 -51.60 55.54
C GLY A 57 1.16 -51.30 54.40
N PRO A 58 -0.12 -51.04 54.71
CA PRO A 58 -1.08 -50.62 53.69
C PRO A 58 -0.53 -49.39 52.95
N PRO A 59 -0.74 -49.28 51.62
CA PRO A 59 -0.37 -48.08 50.89
C PRO A 59 -1.01 -46.88 51.59
N ARG A 60 -0.21 -45.83 51.85
CA ARG A 60 -0.80 -44.52 52.08
C ARG A 60 -1.63 -44.20 50.85
N GLU A 61 -2.84 -43.70 51.05
CA GLU A 61 -3.55 -42.94 50.03
C GLU A 61 -2.66 -41.74 49.70
N ASP A 62 -1.74 -41.94 48.77
CA ASP A 62 -1.21 -40.85 47.99
C ASP A 62 -2.43 -40.31 47.27
N ASN A 63 -2.92 -39.17 47.75
CA ASN A 63 -3.87 -38.35 47.03
C ASN A 63 -3.30 -38.21 45.61
N VAL A 64 -3.83 -39.01 44.70
CA VAL A 64 -3.76 -38.71 43.28
C VAL A 64 -4.46 -37.37 43.19
N VAL A 65 -3.68 -36.30 43.15
CA VAL A 65 -4.14 -35.03 42.61
C VAL A 65 -4.49 -35.40 41.18
N VAL A 66 -5.77 -35.69 40.98
CA VAL A 66 -6.36 -35.68 39.67
C VAL A 66 -6.13 -34.25 39.21
N ASP A 67 -5.15 -34.05 38.32
CA ASP A 67 -5.02 -32.79 37.61
C ASP A 67 -6.41 -32.49 37.03
N GLU A 68 -7.10 -31.51 37.60
CA GLU A 68 -8.37 -31.06 37.05
C GLU A 68 -8.09 -30.65 35.61
N PRO A 69 -8.62 -31.36 34.60
CA PRO A 69 -8.49 -30.88 33.25
C PRO A 69 -9.31 -29.59 33.19
N TYR A 70 -8.73 -28.49 32.66
CA TYR A 70 -9.40 -27.21 32.34
C TYR A 70 -9.31 -26.01 33.32
N LYS A 71 -8.21 -25.81 34.09
CA LYS A 71 -8.01 -24.49 34.73
C LYS A 71 -7.65 -23.37 33.76
N ASP A 72 -6.72 -23.62 32.84
CA ASP A 72 -6.19 -22.58 31.95
C ASP A 72 -7.12 -22.31 30.77
N LEU A 73 -7.58 -21.06 30.64
CA LEU A 73 -8.34 -20.59 29.48
C LEU A 73 -7.47 -20.64 28.22
N LYS A 74 -8.02 -21.15 27.12
CA LYS A 74 -7.35 -21.24 25.82
C LYS A 74 -8.20 -20.61 24.73
N VAL A 75 -7.58 -19.92 23.77
CA VAL A 75 -8.27 -19.46 22.55
C VAL A 75 -8.36 -20.61 21.56
N GLU A 76 -9.57 -21.12 21.33
CA GLU A 76 -9.81 -22.25 20.42
C GLU A 76 -10.02 -21.79 18.98
N ALA A 77 -10.80 -20.73 18.76
CA ALA A 77 -11.08 -20.20 17.44
C ALA A 77 -11.38 -18.70 17.49
N VAL A 78 -11.14 -18.02 16.37
CA VAL A 78 -11.63 -16.65 16.13
C VAL A 78 -12.37 -16.66 14.81
N ASP A 79 -13.60 -16.16 14.84
CA ASP A 79 -14.40 -15.87 13.66
C ASP A 79 -14.37 -14.35 13.43
N PHE A 80 -13.80 -13.96 12.30
CA PHE A 80 -13.67 -12.56 11.88
C PHE A 80 -14.96 -11.95 11.34
N LEU A 81 -16.08 -12.70 11.33
CA LEU A 81 -17.39 -12.21 10.93
C LEU A 81 -17.35 -11.49 9.57
N ILE A 82 -16.64 -12.06 8.59
CA ILE A 82 -16.27 -11.40 7.34
C ILE A 82 -17.48 -10.82 6.61
N GLY A 83 -18.60 -11.53 6.58
CA GLY A 83 -19.83 -11.03 5.93
C GLY A 83 -20.48 -9.85 6.66
N GLU A 84 -20.46 -9.83 7.99
CA GLU A 84 -21.00 -8.74 8.81
C GLU A 84 -20.11 -7.50 8.67
N ASN A 85 -18.81 -7.67 8.95
CA ASN A 85 -17.84 -6.59 8.85
C ASN A 85 -17.70 -6.07 7.41
N GLY A 86 -17.70 -6.95 6.41
CA GLY A 86 -17.61 -6.56 5.00
C GLY A 86 -18.74 -5.61 4.60
N LYS A 87 -19.98 -5.92 5.02
CA LYS A 87 -21.14 -5.06 4.77
C LYS A 87 -21.07 -3.73 5.53
N GLU A 88 -20.66 -3.74 6.79
CA GLU A 88 -20.53 -2.52 7.60
C GLU A 88 -19.40 -1.60 7.11
N HIS A 89 -18.34 -2.17 6.53
CA HIS A 89 -17.19 -1.45 6.01
C HIS A 89 -17.28 -1.15 4.50
N HIS A 90 -18.31 -1.61 3.79
CA HIS A 90 -18.43 -1.47 2.33
C HIS A 90 -17.22 -2.08 1.59
N THR A 91 -16.90 -3.33 1.94
CA THR A 91 -15.75 -4.10 1.45
C THR A 91 -16.12 -5.53 1.04
N GLU A 92 -17.41 -5.85 0.95
CA GLU A 92 -17.92 -7.16 0.54
C GLU A 92 -17.62 -7.52 -0.92
N GLN A 93 -17.27 -6.53 -1.75
CA GLN A 93 -17.03 -6.74 -3.18
C GLN A 93 -15.62 -7.29 -3.46
N TYR A 94 -14.65 -7.05 -2.57
CA TYR A 94 -13.28 -7.52 -2.78
C TYR A 94 -13.24 -9.04 -2.85
N ASP A 95 -12.63 -9.58 -3.91
CA ASP A 95 -12.41 -11.03 -4.10
C ASP A 95 -11.80 -11.69 -2.86
N LEU A 96 -10.89 -10.98 -2.18
CA LEU A 96 -10.25 -11.41 -0.93
C LEU A 96 -11.23 -11.82 0.17
N THR A 97 -12.40 -11.17 0.27
CA THR A 97 -13.41 -11.47 1.29
C THR A 97 -14.19 -12.76 1.00
N GLY A 98 -14.29 -13.14 -0.27
CA GLY A 98 -14.96 -14.37 -0.69
C GLY A 98 -13.98 -15.53 -0.89
N SER A 99 -13.05 -15.38 -1.83
CA SER A 99 -12.18 -16.47 -2.33
C SER A 99 -11.14 -16.94 -1.31
N SER A 100 -10.62 -16.00 -0.52
CA SER A 100 -9.50 -16.22 0.42
C SER A 100 -9.90 -16.01 1.88
N ALA A 101 -11.17 -15.69 2.15
CA ALA A 101 -11.70 -15.39 3.48
C ALA A 101 -10.81 -14.41 4.29
N LYS A 102 -10.19 -13.42 3.62
CA LYS A 102 -9.43 -12.37 4.29
C LYS A 102 -10.35 -11.21 4.65
N LEU A 103 -10.07 -10.57 5.78
CA LEU A 103 -10.86 -9.45 6.28
C LEU A 103 -10.34 -8.12 5.70
N VAL A 104 -11.21 -7.36 5.03
CA VAL A 104 -10.90 -6.01 4.53
C VAL A 104 -11.75 -5.00 5.30
N LEU A 105 -11.10 -4.07 5.99
CA LEU A 105 -11.72 -3.08 6.86
C LEU A 105 -11.32 -1.67 6.45
N ARG A 106 -12.18 -0.70 6.75
CA ARG A 106 -11.87 0.72 6.64
C ARG A 106 -11.52 1.30 8.00
N ARG A 107 -10.41 2.06 8.08
CA ARG A 107 -9.95 2.71 9.32
C ARG A 107 -11.00 3.66 9.93
N GLY A 108 -10.92 3.95 11.22
CA GLY A 108 -11.90 4.82 11.90
C GLY A 108 -13.26 4.17 12.20
N SER A 109 -13.62 3.05 11.56
CA SER A 109 -14.83 2.28 11.88
C SER A 109 -14.48 1.06 12.74
N PRO A 110 -15.31 0.69 13.71
CA PRO A 110 -15.12 -0.52 14.49
C PRO A 110 -15.52 -1.76 13.70
N PHE A 111 -14.93 -2.91 14.05
CA PHE A 111 -15.27 -4.23 13.50
C PHE A 111 -15.49 -5.24 14.63
N SER A 112 -16.23 -6.30 14.37
CA SER A 112 -16.56 -7.34 15.37
C SER A 112 -15.81 -8.64 15.12
N VAL A 113 -15.39 -9.33 16.18
CA VAL A 113 -14.86 -10.70 16.12
C VAL A 113 -15.55 -11.56 17.17
N LYS A 114 -15.74 -12.85 16.89
CA LYS A 114 -16.15 -13.84 17.89
C LYS A 114 -14.97 -14.69 18.29
N ILE A 115 -14.78 -14.87 19.58
CA ILE A 115 -13.66 -15.62 20.14
C ILE A 115 -14.23 -16.77 20.96
N ARG A 116 -13.89 -18.00 20.55
CA ARG A 116 -14.26 -19.23 21.26
C ARG A 116 -13.12 -19.70 22.15
N PHE A 117 -13.45 -20.11 23.36
CA PHE A 117 -12.51 -20.55 24.36
C PHE A 117 -12.76 -21.99 24.83
N SER A 118 -11.78 -22.56 25.53
CA SER A 118 -11.88 -23.90 26.14
C SER A 118 -12.84 -23.99 27.32
N ARG A 119 -13.16 -22.85 27.95
CA ARG A 119 -14.16 -22.72 29.03
C ARG A 119 -14.83 -21.36 28.94
N LYS A 120 -15.88 -21.16 29.73
CA LYS A 120 -16.55 -19.88 29.88
C LYS A 120 -15.56 -18.79 30.29
N PHE A 121 -15.64 -17.63 29.63
CA PHE A 121 -14.81 -16.46 29.91
C PHE A 121 -15.27 -15.79 31.22
N ASN A 122 -14.35 -15.50 32.14
CA ASN A 122 -14.66 -14.87 33.42
C ASN A 122 -13.96 -13.52 33.52
N LEU A 123 -14.68 -12.41 33.34
CA LEU A 123 -14.14 -11.04 33.42
C LEU A 123 -13.39 -10.69 34.73
N LYS A 124 -13.61 -11.44 35.82
CA LYS A 124 -12.90 -11.23 37.09
C LYS A 124 -11.50 -11.87 37.13
N GLU A 125 -11.28 -12.90 36.32
CA GLU A 125 -10.08 -13.75 36.34
C GLU A 125 -9.34 -13.71 34.99
N ASP A 126 -10.04 -13.42 33.91
CA ASP A 126 -9.55 -13.43 32.55
C ASP A 126 -9.59 -12.04 31.93
N ASN A 127 -8.56 -11.70 31.17
CA ASN A 127 -8.55 -10.55 30.29
C ASN A 127 -7.90 -10.91 28.96
N LEU A 128 -8.15 -10.12 27.93
CA LEU A 128 -7.55 -10.28 26.62
C LEU A 128 -6.61 -9.13 26.32
N ARG A 129 -5.52 -9.45 25.63
CA ARG A 129 -4.69 -8.49 24.92
C ARG A 129 -4.72 -8.83 23.43
N PHE A 130 -5.08 -7.82 22.65
CA PHE A 130 -5.00 -7.84 21.21
C PHE A 130 -3.69 -7.18 20.80
N THR A 131 -3.01 -7.81 19.85
CA THR A 131 -1.84 -7.24 19.19
C THR A 131 -2.12 -7.22 17.70
N LEU A 132 -1.98 -6.04 17.08
CA LEU A 132 -1.86 -5.92 15.63
C LEU A 132 -0.44 -5.46 15.28
N SER A 133 0.15 -6.08 14.28
CA SER A 133 1.47 -5.72 13.75
C SER A 133 1.46 -5.61 12.23
N ALA A 134 2.22 -4.68 11.68
CA ALA A 134 2.39 -4.47 10.25
C ALA A 134 3.86 -4.36 9.88
N GLY A 135 4.24 -4.98 8.76
CA GLY A 135 5.59 -4.93 8.20
C GLY A 135 6.62 -5.83 8.87
N GLU A 136 7.85 -5.76 8.37
CA GLU A 136 8.95 -6.66 8.78
C GLU A 136 9.53 -6.33 10.17
N ASP A 137 9.52 -5.06 10.58
CA ASP A 137 9.99 -4.61 11.89
C ASP A 137 8.93 -3.74 12.62
N PRO A 138 7.89 -4.36 13.21
CA PRO A 138 6.80 -3.64 13.88
C PRO A 138 7.25 -2.93 15.15
N GLN A 139 6.95 -1.63 15.27
CA GLN A 139 7.33 -0.79 16.41
C GLN A 139 6.17 0.08 16.90
N HIS A 140 6.11 0.29 18.23
CA HIS A 140 5.08 1.12 18.85
C HIS A 140 5.15 2.60 18.45
N GLY A 141 6.37 3.15 18.37
CA GLY A 141 6.58 4.58 18.05
C GLY A 141 6.11 4.97 16.65
N ASP A 142 6.00 3.98 15.78
CA ASP A 142 5.75 4.14 14.35
C ASP A 142 4.32 3.77 13.97
N GLY A 143 3.52 3.35 14.97
CA GLY A 143 2.17 2.88 14.78
C GLY A 143 2.06 1.50 14.15
N THR A 144 3.16 0.85 13.76
CA THR A 144 3.17 -0.48 13.13
C THR A 144 3.00 -1.64 14.11
N LEU A 145 3.11 -1.40 15.42
CA LEU A 145 2.75 -2.36 16.47
C LEU A 145 1.79 -1.71 17.47
N VAL A 146 0.63 -2.31 17.66
CA VAL A 146 -0.38 -1.82 18.61
C VAL A 146 -0.82 -2.93 19.55
N ASN A 147 -0.92 -2.60 20.84
CA ASN A 147 -1.39 -3.48 21.89
C ASN A 147 -2.52 -2.81 22.65
N PHE A 148 -3.64 -3.49 22.82
CA PHE A 148 -4.77 -3.00 23.59
C PHE A 148 -5.51 -4.17 24.25
N SER A 149 -6.25 -3.88 25.30
CA SER A 149 -7.00 -4.88 26.07
C SER A 149 -8.49 -4.57 26.06
N LEU A 150 -9.28 -5.54 26.54
CA LEU A 150 -10.69 -5.29 26.81
C LEU A 150 -10.84 -4.11 27.77
N THR A 151 -11.74 -3.21 27.44
CA THR A 151 -12.05 -2.03 28.25
C THR A 151 -13.52 -1.65 28.08
N GLU A 152 -14.13 -1.19 29.17
CA GLU A 152 -15.46 -0.58 29.16
C GLU A 152 -15.39 0.94 28.86
N LYS A 153 -14.18 1.49 28.69
CA LYS A 153 -13.99 2.92 28.46
C LYS A 153 -13.97 3.22 26.97
N ASP A 154 -14.76 4.21 26.56
CA ASP A 154 -14.61 4.85 25.27
C ASP A 154 -13.28 5.64 25.24
N LEU A 155 -12.30 5.10 24.51
CA LEU A 155 -10.98 5.72 24.35
C LEU A 155 -10.89 6.68 23.16
N ARG A 156 -12.03 6.98 22.51
CA ARG A 156 -12.23 7.93 21.38
C ARG A 156 -11.06 8.08 20.43
N GLY A 157 -11.19 7.47 19.24
CA GLY A 157 -10.20 7.62 18.17
C GLY A 157 -8.89 6.87 18.42
N LYS A 158 -8.86 5.98 19.41
CA LYS A 158 -7.75 5.06 19.71
C LYS A 158 -8.19 3.62 19.48
N TRP A 159 -7.21 2.73 19.37
CA TRP A 159 -7.46 1.29 19.44
C TRP A 159 -8.07 0.92 20.78
N SER A 160 -9.22 0.26 20.76
CA SER A 160 -9.89 -0.27 21.96
C SER A 160 -10.70 -1.49 21.60
N ALA A 161 -10.97 -2.34 22.60
CA ALA A 161 -11.80 -3.52 22.45
C ALA A 161 -12.87 -3.53 23.55
N GLU A 162 -14.12 -3.75 23.17
CA GLU A 162 -15.27 -3.84 24.06
C GLU A 162 -15.93 -5.20 23.89
N MET A 163 -16.24 -5.89 24.99
CA MET A 163 -17.05 -7.11 24.95
C MET A 163 -18.52 -6.72 24.81
N THR A 164 -19.18 -7.22 23.77
CA THR A 164 -20.56 -6.83 23.42
C THR A 164 -21.57 -7.95 23.68
N GLU A 165 -21.15 -9.21 23.55
CA GLU A 165 -21.98 -10.37 23.81
C GLU A 165 -21.16 -11.47 24.48
N GLU A 166 -21.80 -12.27 25.33
CA GLU A 166 -21.23 -13.47 25.95
C GLU A 166 -22.24 -14.61 25.83
N LYS A 167 -21.80 -15.74 25.28
CA LYS A 167 -22.62 -16.95 25.15
C LYS A 167 -21.76 -18.20 25.37
N GLU A 168 -22.03 -18.90 26.46
CA GLU A 168 -21.30 -20.12 26.85
C GLU A 168 -19.77 -19.90 26.88
N ASN A 169 -19.03 -20.51 25.96
CA ASN A 169 -17.58 -20.42 25.84
C ASN A 169 -17.15 -19.44 24.72
N GLU A 170 -18.06 -18.61 24.22
CA GLU A 170 -17.81 -17.68 23.13
C GLU A 170 -18.17 -16.26 23.55
N ILE A 171 -17.35 -15.28 23.16
CA ILE A 171 -17.66 -13.85 23.34
C ILE A 171 -17.60 -13.15 21.99
N LYS A 172 -18.41 -12.09 21.83
CA LYS A 172 -18.30 -11.15 20.71
C LYS A 172 -17.59 -9.89 21.20
N VAL A 173 -16.48 -9.55 20.55
CA VAL A 173 -15.67 -8.35 20.85
C VAL A 173 -15.77 -7.37 19.69
N LYS A 174 -16.10 -6.12 20.00
CA LYS A 174 -16.07 -5.01 19.06
C LYS A 174 -14.76 -4.24 19.23
N ILE A 175 -13.98 -4.14 18.16
CA ILE A 175 -12.65 -3.51 18.14
C ILE A 175 -12.74 -2.20 17.36
N GLN A 176 -12.36 -1.09 18.00
CA GLN A 176 -12.31 0.23 17.37
C GLN A 176 -10.97 0.45 16.67
N ILE A 177 -11.02 0.89 15.41
CA ILE A 177 -9.84 1.30 14.63
C ILE A 177 -9.71 2.84 14.68
N PRO A 178 -8.53 3.41 14.97
CA PRO A 178 -8.29 4.85 14.79
C PRO A 178 -8.47 5.32 13.35
N SER A 179 -8.93 6.55 13.14
CA SER A 179 -9.09 7.14 11.80
C SER A 179 -7.75 7.45 11.11
N GLU A 180 -6.66 7.53 11.88
CA GLU A 180 -5.29 7.72 11.38
C GLU A 180 -4.51 6.40 11.27
N CYS A 181 -5.18 5.26 11.38
CA CYS A 181 -4.55 3.95 11.24
C CYS A 181 -3.82 3.83 9.90
N LEU A 182 -2.66 3.16 9.91
CA LEU A 182 -1.88 2.89 8.71
C LEU A 182 -2.70 2.01 7.75
N VAL A 183 -2.59 2.32 6.46
CA VAL A 183 -3.22 1.56 5.38
C VAL A 183 -2.25 0.50 4.88
N CYS A 184 -2.47 -0.75 5.30
CA CYS A 184 -1.61 -1.89 5.02
C CYS A 184 -2.28 -3.22 5.43
N GLN A 185 -1.54 -4.31 5.26
CA GLN A 185 -1.82 -5.61 5.87
C GLN A 185 -1.36 -5.62 7.33
N TRP A 186 -2.16 -6.27 8.17
CA TRP A 186 -1.93 -6.41 9.60
C TRP A 186 -2.06 -7.88 10.01
N ASP A 187 -1.07 -8.35 10.77
CA ASP A 187 -1.18 -9.58 11.53
C ASP A 187 -2.07 -9.35 12.75
N PHE A 188 -2.90 -10.33 13.09
CA PHE A 188 -3.76 -10.28 14.27
C PHE A 188 -3.41 -11.39 15.26
N LYS A 189 -3.30 -11.00 16.52
CA LYS A 189 -2.93 -11.90 17.61
C LYS A 189 -3.77 -11.63 18.84
N VAL A 190 -4.23 -12.70 19.47
CA VAL A 190 -4.96 -12.66 20.75
C VAL A 190 -4.14 -13.40 21.82
N GLU A 191 -4.00 -12.76 22.97
CA GLU A 191 -3.38 -13.30 24.17
C GLU A 191 -4.34 -13.24 25.34
N ILE A 192 -4.39 -14.31 26.11
CA ILE A 192 -5.08 -14.32 27.40
C ILE A 192 -4.11 -13.79 28.47
N LEU A 193 -4.60 -12.87 29.28
CA LEU A 193 -3.93 -12.37 30.48
C LEU A 193 -4.72 -12.87 31.69
N GLU A 194 -4.11 -13.72 32.51
CA GLU A 194 -4.70 -14.12 33.78
C GLU A 194 -4.63 -12.93 34.75
N GLN A 195 -5.71 -12.65 35.46
CA GLN A 195 -5.75 -11.61 36.48
C GLN A 195 -5.79 -12.25 37.86
N LYS A 196 -4.88 -11.84 38.74
CA LYS A 196 -4.94 -12.14 40.17
C LYS A 196 -4.86 -10.83 40.95
N ASP A 197 -5.85 -10.57 41.79
CA ASP A 197 -5.99 -9.33 42.56
C ASP A 197 -5.93 -8.06 41.68
N GLY A 198 -6.50 -8.12 40.46
CA GLY A 198 -6.52 -7.02 39.49
C GLY A 198 -5.16 -6.72 38.83
N LYS A 199 -4.14 -7.55 39.06
CA LYS A 199 -2.83 -7.46 38.39
C LYS A 199 -2.69 -8.59 37.37
N PRO A 200 -2.22 -8.28 36.14
CA PRO A 200 -2.00 -9.30 35.13
C PRO A 200 -0.83 -10.21 35.54
N ILE A 201 -1.11 -11.51 35.71
CA ILE A 201 -0.12 -12.59 35.77
C ILE A 201 -0.02 -13.18 34.37
N VAL A 202 1.19 -13.22 33.82
CA VAL A 202 1.41 -13.63 32.43
C VAL A 202 1.57 -15.14 32.36
N HIS A 203 0.64 -15.85 31.70
CA HIS A 203 0.86 -17.16 31.10
C HIS A 203 0.27 -17.21 29.68
N LEU A 204 1.03 -17.87 28.79
CA LEU A 204 1.06 -17.64 27.34
C LEU A 204 0.16 -18.62 26.57
N ASN A 205 -1.16 -18.44 26.61
CA ASN A 205 -1.95 -18.94 25.48
C ASN A 205 -2.07 -17.84 24.44
N LYS A 206 -1.20 -17.94 23.43
CA LYS A 206 -1.10 -17.03 22.29
C LYS A 206 -1.62 -17.77 21.07
N LYS A 207 -2.57 -17.17 20.38
CA LYS A 207 -2.95 -17.61 19.04
C LYS A 207 -2.64 -16.49 18.04
N ILE A 208 -1.79 -16.81 17.08
CA ILE A 208 -1.58 -16.01 15.87
C ILE A 208 -2.57 -16.55 14.85
N PHE A 209 -3.26 -15.66 14.18
CA PHE A 209 -4.16 -16.03 13.09
C PHE A 209 -3.41 -15.82 11.78
N PRO A 210 -3.35 -16.85 10.91
CA PRO A 210 -2.59 -16.78 9.66
C PRO A 210 -3.23 -15.82 8.64
N GLU A 211 -4.49 -15.44 8.83
CA GLU A 211 -5.21 -14.53 7.95
C GLU A 211 -4.84 -13.06 8.23
N GLU A 212 -4.25 -12.41 7.23
CA GLU A 212 -3.96 -10.97 7.26
C GLU A 212 -5.26 -10.15 7.22
N ILE A 213 -5.34 -9.11 8.07
CA ILE A 213 -6.38 -8.09 8.02
C ILE A 213 -5.88 -6.93 7.16
N TYR A 214 -6.66 -6.51 6.18
CA TYR A 214 -6.38 -5.32 5.38
C TYR A 214 -7.11 -4.16 6.00
N ILE A 215 -6.40 -3.08 6.32
CA ILE A 215 -7.02 -1.82 6.74
C ILE A 215 -6.76 -0.80 5.62
N ILE A 216 -7.84 -0.21 5.10
CA ILE A 216 -7.83 0.76 4.01
C ILE A 216 -8.44 2.10 4.44
N PHE A 217 -8.33 3.13 3.60
CA PHE A 217 -8.90 4.45 3.86
C PHE A 217 -10.44 4.40 3.95
N ASN A 218 -11.02 5.38 4.66
CA ASN A 218 -12.45 5.42 4.95
C ASN A 218 -13.18 6.70 4.48
N PRO A 219 -13.68 6.71 3.24
CA PRO A 219 -14.52 7.79 2.72
C PRO A 219 -15.84 8.01 3.47
N TRP A 220 -16.28 7.07 4.32
CA TRP A 220 -17.52 7.17 5.09
C TRP A 220 -17.31 7.81 6.47
N ASN A 221 -16.07 7.90 6.95
CA ASN A 221 -15.77 8.40 8.28
C ASN A 221 -15.36 9.88 8.25
N LYS A 222 -16.13 10.76 8.92
CA LYS A 222 -15.89 12.21 8.98
C LYS A 222 -14.52 12.62 9.50
N ALA A 223 -13.90 11.79 10.35
CA ALA A 223 -12.58 12.05 10.90
C ALA A 223 -11.45 11.61 9.97
N ASP A 224 -11.71 10.80 8.95
CA ASP A 224 -10.71 10.38 7.95
C ASP A 224 -10.40 11.51 6.97
N THR A 225 -9.14 11.66 6.58
CA THR A 225 -8.70 12.68 5.61
C THR A 225 -9.36 12.51 4.24
N VAL A 226 -9.84 11.32 3.87
CA VAL A 226 -10.52 11.08 2.58
C VAL A 226 -12.05 11.11 2.66
N TYR A 227 -12.62 11.61 3.76
CA TYR A 227 -14.08 11.69 3.92
C TYR A 227 -14.76 12.40 2.75
N LEU A 228 -15.75 11.74 2.16
CA LEU A 228 -16.55 12.26 1.07
C LEU A 228 -18.04 12.17 1.45
N GLU A 229 -18.64 13.31 1.77
CA GLU A 229 -19.99 13.36 2.36
C GLU A 229 -21.06 12.78 1.42
N ASP A 230 -21.02 13.14 0.14
CA ASP A 230 -22.01 12.75 -0.84
C ASP A 230 -21.93 11.23 -1.14
N GLU A 231 -23.06 10.54 -0.95
CA GLU A 231 -23.17 9.10 -1.18
C GLU A 231 -23.05 8.72 -2.67
N ASN A 232 -23.60 9.52 -3.57
CA ASN A 232 -23.50 9.27 -5.01
C ASN A 232 -22.06 9.46 -5.49
N LEU A 233 -21.34 10.45 -4.94
CA LEU A 233 -19.92 10.61 -5.24
C LEU A 233 -19.07 9.47 -4.67
N ARG A 234 -19.42 8.91 -3.49
CA ARG A 234 -18.76 7.68 -2.98
C ARG A 234 -19.06 6.47 -3.87
N LYS A 235 -20.30 6.31 -4.33
CA LYS A 235 -20.65 5.25 -5.29
C LYS A 235 -19.82 5.37 -6.56
N GLU A 236 -19.69 6.56 -7.12
CA GLU A 236 -18.97 6.78 -8.37
C GLU A 236 -17.44 6.73 -8.21
N TYR A 237 -16.88 7.36 -7.18
CA TYR A 237 -15.43 7.57 -7.06
C TYR A 237 -14.71 6.55 -6.18
N VAL A 238 -15.44 5.64 -5.53
CA VAL A 238 -14.89 4.55 -4.71
C VAL A 238 -15.40 3.19 -5.16
N LEU A 239 -16.73 3.04 -5.28
CA LEU A 239 -17.35 1.73 -5.49
C LEU A 239 -17.54 1.35 -6.96
N ASN A 240 -17.65 2.31 -7.88
CA ASN A 240 -17.81 2.01 -9.29
C ASN A 240 -16.48 1.48 -9.84
N ASP A 241 -16.50 0.29 -10.44
CA ASP A 241 -15.34 -0.37 -11.04
C ASP A 241 -15.36 -0.33 -12.58
N ASP A 242 -16.40 0.26 -13.16
CA ASP A 242 -16.51 0.62 -14.56
C ASP A 242 -16.34 2.13 -14.75
N GLY A 243 -15.64 2.52 -15.82
CA GLY A 243 -15.35 3.92 -16.11
C GLY A 243 -15.34 4.25 -17.59
N ALA A 244 -15.25 5.55 -17.86
CA ALA A 244 -15.00 6.08 -19.18
C ALA A 244 -13.85 7.09 -19.13
N ILE A 245 -12.91 6.96 -20.07
CA ILE A 245 -11.78 7.88 -20.22
C ILE A 245 -11.89 8.53 -21.59
N TRP A 246 -11.91 9.87 -21.61
CA TRP A 246 -11.96 10.62 -22.86
C TRP A 246 -10.58 10.65 -23.50
N ILE A 247 -10.51 10.38 -24.80
CA ILE A 247 -9.26 10.26 -25.55
C ILE A 247 -9.37 10.93 -26.91
N GLY A 248 -8.26 11.48 -27.40
CA GLY A 248 -8.16 12.14 -28.69
C GLY A 248 -8.79 13.52 -28.67
N ASP A 249 -10.12 13.60 -28.75
CA ASP A 249 -10.91 14.83 -28.68
C ASP A 249 -12.12 14.65 -27.77
N SER A 250 -12.85 15.74 -27.51
CA SER A 250 -13.97 15.76 -26.55
C SER A 250 -15.16 14.87 -26.92
N THR A 251 -15.22 14.36 -28.15
CA THR A 251 -16.32 13.50 -28.62
C THR A 251 -16.03 12.01 -28.42
N ARG A 252 -14.77 11.64 -28.19
CA ARG A 252 -14.34 10.24 -28.11
C ARG A 252 -14.04 9.84 -26.68
N LYS A 253 -14.71 8.77 -26.23
CA LYS A 253 -14.47 8.13 -24.94
C LYS A 253 -14.23 6.65 -25.11
N ARG A 254 -13.43 6.08 -24.21
CA ARG A 254 -13.16 4.66 -24.12
C ARG A 254 -13.68 4.12 -22.81
N ALA A 255 -14.44 3.03 -22.87
CA ALA A 255 -14.76 2.26 -21.67
C ALA A 255 -13.46 1.73 -21.04
N TRP A 256 -13.39 1.75 -19.72
CA TRP A 256 -12.27 1.25 -18.96
C TRP A 256 -12.77 0.50 -17.74
N PHE A 257 -12.44 -0.78 -17.65
CA PHE A 257 -12.73 -1.57 -16.45
C PHE A 257 -11.61 -1.37 -15.42
N PHE A 258 -11.89 -0.61 -14.36
CA PHE A 258 -10.95 -0.40 -13.25
C PHE A 258 -10.76 -1.69 -12.46
N GLY A 259 -11.86 -2.39 -12.13
CA GLY A 259 -11.85 -3.70 -11.48
C GLY A 259 -11.07 -3.75 -10.17
N GLN A 260 -11.19 -2.73 -9.31
CA GLN A 260 -10.43 -2.64 -8.05
C GLN A 260 -10.71 -3.77 -7.05
N PHE A 261 -11.82 -4.49 -7.23
CA PHE A 261 -12.22 -5.59 -6.37
C PHE A 261 -11.78 -6.97 -6.89
N GLU A 262 -11.22 -7.03 -8.09
CA GLU A 262 -10.79 -8.28 -8.71
C GLU A 262 -9.60 -8.91 -7.98
N LYS A 263 -9.42 -10.21 -8.25
CA LYS A 263 -8.34 -11.01 -7.67
C LYS A 263 -6.97 -10.33 -7.82
N ASN A 264 -6.20 -10.33 -6.72
CA ASN A 264 -4.84 -9.78 -6.59
C ASN A 264 -4.71 -8.26 -6.73
N ILE A 265 -5.78 -7.49 -6.93
CA ILE A 265 -5.65 -6.04 -7.18
C ILE A 265 -5.29 -5.28 -5.90
N LEU A 266 -5.95 -5.59 -4.78
CA LEU A 266 -5.61 -4.99 -3.49
C LEU A 266 -4.20 -5.40 -3.04
N ASP A 267 -3.86 -6.69 -3.17
CA ASP A 267 -2.51 -7.20 -2.86
C ASP A 267 -1.43 -6.51 -3.68
N CYS A 268 -1.66 -6.37 -5.00
CA CYS A 268 -0.74 -5.69 -5.89
C CYS A 268 -0.56 -4.23 -5.51
N THR A 269 -1.64 -3.56 -5.09
CA THR A 269 -1.55 -2.16 -4.67
C THR A 269 -0.76 -2.03 -3.36
N MET A 270 -1.03 -2.87 -2.36
CA MET A 270 -0.29 -2.87 -1.09
C MET A 270 1.20 -3.15 -1.30
N TYR A 271 1.53 -4.11 -2.17
CA TYR A 271 2.89 -4.44 -2.51
C TYR A 271 3.61 -3.33 -3.28
N LEU A 272 2.93 -2.64 -4.20
CA LEU A 272 3.50 -1.47 -4.87
C LEU A 272 3.81 -0.33 -3.87
N LEU A 273 3.01 -0.19 -2.81
CA LEU A 273 3.33 0.77 -1.74
C LEU A 273 4.58 0.39 -0.93
N ASP A 274 5.03 -0.87 -0.98
CA ASP A 274 6.30 -1.33 -0.37
C ASP A 274 7.54 -0.99 -1.23
N TYR A 275 7.37 -0.51 -2.47
CA TYR A 275 8.50 -0.14 -3.32
C TYR A 275 9.21 1.11 -2.79
N GLY A 276 10.51 1.21 -3.04
CA GLY A 276 11.34 2.35 -2.64
C GLY A 276 11.68 2.38 -1.14
N ASP A 277 12.28 3.48 -0.69
CA ASP A 277 12.74 3.67 0.70
C ASP A 277 11.73 4.47 1.55
N GLU A 278 10.43 4.33 1.25
CA GLU A 278 9.41 5.05 1.99
C GLU A 278 8.96 4.27 3.23
N SER A 279 9.04 4.91 4.40
CA SER A 279 8.69 4.28 5.66
C SER A 279 7.19 3.97 5.72
N MET A 280 6.82 2.78 6.20
CA MET A 280 5.42 2.41 6.47
C MET A 280 4.65 3.44 7.31
N LYS A 281 5.35 4.25 8.11
CA LYS A 281 4.78 5.35 8.91
C LYS A 281 3.98 6.36 8.09
N THR A 282 4.31 6.52 6.80
CA THR A 282 3.62 7.49 5.93
C THR A 282 2.28 6.96 5.41
N ARG A 283 2.00 5.65 5.56
CA ARG A 283 0.77 5.01 5.03
C ARG A 283 -0.53 5.42 5.73
N GLY A 284 -0.44 6.13 6.85
CA GLY A 284 -1.60 6.80 7.46
C GLY A 284 -1.97 8.12 6.79
N ASN A 285 -1.08 8.69 5.96
CA ASN A 285 -1.25 10.01 5.38
C ASN A 285 -1.68 9.92 3.90
N SER A 286 -2.92 10.33 3.60
CA SER A 286 -3.46 10.29 2.23
C SER A 286 -2.67 11.14 1.23
N VAL A 287 -2.03 12.24 1.67
CA VAL A 287 -1.21 13.10 0.81
C VAL A 287 0.04 12.35 0.35
N LEU A 288 0.76 11.73 1.29
CA LEU A 288 1.99 10.98 1.00
C LEU A 288 1.68 9.70 0.20
N VAL A 289 0.64 8.96 0.59
CA VAL A 289 0.22 7.76 -0.15
C VAL A 289 -0.19 8.10 -1.59
N SER A 290 -0.92 9.19 -1.83
CA SER A 290 -1.31 9.58 -3.19
C SER A 290 -0.11 9.98 -4.03
N ARG A 291 0.85 10.69 -3.44
CA ARG A 291 2.13 10.99 -4.09
C ARG A 291 2.89 9.72 -4.45
N LYS A 292 2.98 8.77 -3.52
CA LYS A 292 3.61 7.46 -3.76
C LYS A 292 2.93 6.69 -4.89
N LEU A 293 1.60 6.66 -4.92
CA LEU A 293 0.82 6.02 -6.00
C LEU A 293 1.10 6.64 -7.39
N SER A 294 1.39 7.94 -7.45
CA SER A 294 1.82 8.58 -8.70
C SER A 294 3.18 8.05 -9.17
N ALA A 295 4.12 7.84 -8.24
CA ALA A 295 5.45 7.32 -8.53
C ALA A 295 5.42 5.84 -8.95
N VAL A 296 4.80 4.98 -8.14
CA VAL A 296 4.81 3.53 -8.37
C VAL A 296 3.87 3.09 -9.50
N GLY A 297 3.04 4.00 -10.02
CA GLY A 297 2.29 3.77 -11.25
C GLY A 297 3.18 3.64 -12.48
N ASN A 298 4.40 4.19 -12.45
CA ASN A 298 5.37 4.11 -13.54
C ASN A 298 6.67 3.39 -13.14
N ALA A 299 7.38 2.92 -14.15
CA ALA A 299 8.57 2.07 -13.99
C ALA A 299 9.95 2.73 -13.96
N PRO A 300 10.22 3.89 -14.59
CA PRO A 300 11.58 4.41 -14.81
C PRO A 300 12.55 4.40 -13.61
N ASP A 301 12.08 4.70 -12.39
CA ASP A 301 12.95 4.81 -11.21
C ASP A 301 12.93 3.56 -10.33
N GLU A 302 11.83 3.35 -9.60
CA GLU A 302 11.70 2.29 -8.59
C GLU A 302 11.28 0.94 -9.19
N GLY A 303 11.08 0.85 -10.52
CA GLY A 303 10.58 -0.37 -11.15
C GLY A 303 9.10 -0.64 -10.86
N GLY A 304 8.30 0.42 -10.75
CA GLY A 304 6.86 0.36 -10.54
C GLY A 304 6.07 -0.29 -11.70
N LEU A 305 4.76 -0.06 -11.72
CA LEU A 305 3.80 -0.90 -12.42
C LEU A 305 4.00 -0.98 -13.94
N LEU A 306 4.18 0.17 -14.61
CA LEU A 306 3.96 0.28 -16.05
C LEU A 306 5.08 1.07 -16.77
N VAL A 307 5.53 0.54 -17.90
CA VAL A 307 6.51 1.21 -18.77
C VAL A 307 5.80 2.01 -19.85
N GLY A 308 6.14 3.30 -19.95
CA GLY A 308 5.59 4.19 -20.97
C GLY A 308 6.22 4.00 -22.36
N ASN A 309 5.43 4.07 -23.44
CA ASN A 309 5.97 4.05 -24.81
C ASN A 309 5.08 4.82 -25.80
N TRP A 310 5.65 5.88 -26.39
CA TRP A 310 5.02 6.72 -27.43
C TRP A 310 5.71 6.62 -28.80
N SER A 311 6.60 5.65 -29.00
CA SER A 311 7.39 5.53 -30.23
C SER A 311 6.59 5.07 -31.46
N GLY A 312 5.41 4.48 -31.25
CA GLY A 312 4.63 3.80 -32.30
C GLY A 312 5.07 2.36 -32.57
N ASN A 313 6.24 1.94 -32.06
CA ASN A 313 6.69 0.55 -32.09
C ASN A 313 6.55 -0.09 -30.70
N TYR A 314 5.66 -1.08 -30.59
CA TYR A 314 5.33 -1.77 -29.33
C TYR A 314 5.87 -3.20 -29.27
N SER A 315 6.92 -3.49 -30.03
CA SER A 315 7.62 -4.79 -29.96
C SER A 315 8.11 -5.07 -28.53
N GLY A 316 7.92 -6.29 -28.04
CA GLY A 316 8.29 -6.68 -26.67
C GLY A 316 7.23 -6.34 -25.59
N GLY A 317 6.05 -5.89 -25.99
CA GLY A 317 4.95 -5.60 -25.07
C GLY A 317 3.58 -5.54 -25.75
N THR A 318 2.61 -5.00 -25.03
CA THR A 318 1.26 -4.77 -25.52
C THR A 318 1.13 -3.34 -26.04
N ASN A 319 0.55 -3.17 -27.23
CA ASN A 319 0.19 -1.85 -27.74
C ASN A 319 -0.78 -1.17 -26.74
N PRO A 320 -0.48 0.04 -26.23
CA PRO A 320 -1.31 0.75 -25.24
C PRO A 320 -2.80 0.83 -25.58
N SER A 321 -3.14 0.91 -26.87
CA SER A 321 -4.54 0.97 -27.34
C SER A 321 -5.32 -0.33 -27.17
N LYS A 322 -4.64 -1.47 -26.97
CA LYS A 322 -5.27 -2.80 -26.79
C LYS A 322 -5.72 -3.09 -25.37
N TRP A 323 -5.19 -2.38 -24.38
CA TRP A 323 -5.72 -2.48 -23.02
C TRP A 323 -7.19 -2.09 -23.03
N VAL A 324 -7.99 -2.62 -22.11
CA VAL A 324 -9.42 -2.25 -21.93
C VAL A 324 -9.77 -2.04 -20.45
N GLY A 325 -8.79 -2.18 -19.57
CA GLY A 325 -8.95 -2.16 -18.12
C GLY A 325 -7.64 -2.41 -17.41
N SER A 326 -7.62 -2.15 -16.11
CA SER A 326 -6.42 -2.22 -15.26
C SER A 326 -6.09 -3.64 -14.80
N VAL A 327 -7.11 -4.50 -14.69
CA VAL A 327 -7.01 -5.82 -14.04
C VAL A 327 -5.91 -6.68 -14.64
N LYS A 328 -5.88 -6.84 -15.98
CA LYS A 328 -4.85 -7.64 -16.65
C LYS A 328 -3.44 -7.08 -16.48
N ILE A 329 -3.30 -5.76 -16.42
CA ILE A 329 -2.00 -5.10 -16.23
C ILE A 329 -1.48 -5.41 -14.83
N MET A 330 -2.30 -5.13 -13.81
CA MET A 330 -1.91 -5.34 -12.42
C MET A 330 -1.72 -6.82 -12.08
N GLN A 331 -2.53 -7.73 -12.63
CA GLN A 331 -2.32 -9.17 -12.43
C GLN A 331 -1.04 -9.69 -13.10
N GLN A 332 -0.67 -9.17 -14.28
CA GLN A 332 0.61 -9.51 -14.93
C GLN A 332 1.79 -9.03 -14.09
N PHE A 333 1.72 -7.80 -13.55
CA PHE A 333 2.72 -7.31 -12.62
C PHE A 333 2.77 -8.16 -11.36
N TRP A 334 1.62 -8.48 -10.76
CA TRP A 334 1.53 -9.27 -9.55
C TRP A 334 2.15 -10.66 -9.69
N GLU A 335 1.97 -11.32 -10.84
CA GLU A 335 2.53 -12.63 -11.11
C GLU A 335 4.06 -12.57 -11.28
N LYS A 336 4.57 -11.55 -11.98
CA LYS A 336 5.98 -11.47 -12.38
C LYS A 336 6.86 -10.62 -11.48
N LYS A 337 6.25 -9.76 -10.67
CA LYS A 337 6.89 -8.66 -9.92
C LYS A 337 7.81 -7.80 -10.80
N PHE A 338 7.38 -7.56 -12.03
CA PHE A 338 8.17 -6.85 -13.04
C PHE A 338 7.29 -5.89 -13.84
N PRO A 339 7.79 -4.69 -14.22
CA PRO A 339 7.02 -3.71 -14.97
C PRO A 339 6.35 -4.26 -16.23
N VAL A 340 5.14 -3.79 -16.51
CA VAL A 340 4.35 -4.21 -17.67
C VAL A 340 4.59 -3.27 -18.86
N ASN A 341 4.80 -3.85 -20.04
CA ASN A 341 4.96 -3.14 -21.29
C ASN A 341 3.64 -3.19 -22.10
N PHE A 342 3.06 -2.10 -22.61
CA PHE A 342 3.38 -0.69 -22.41
C PHE A 342 2.12 0.12 -22.09
N GLY A 343 2.31 1.33 -21.58
CA GLY A 343 1.29 2.33 -21.30
C GLY A 343 1.46 3.65 -22.04
N GLN A 344 0.37 4.40 -22.10
CA GLN A 344 0.33 5.85 -22.37
C GLN A 344 -0.58 6.51 -21.32
N CYS A 345 -0.73 7.83 -21.32
CA CYS A 345 -1.37 8.61 -20.25
C CYS A 345 -2.72 8.04 -19.77
N TRP A 346 -3.64 7.68 -20.69
CA TRP A 346 -4.93 7.08 -20.29
C TRP A 346 -4.80 5.69 -19.64
N VAL A 347 -3.75 4.94 -19.97
CA VAL A 347 -3.45 3.63 -19.34
C VAL A 347 -2.92 3.86 -17.93
N PHE A 348 -2.00 4.82 -17.77
CA PHE A 348 -1.48 5.27 -16.47
C PHE A 348 -2.62 5.75 -15.56
N SER A 349 -3.48 6.64 -16.08
CA SER A 349 -4.66 7.11 -15.35
C SER A 349 -5.62 5.98 -14.96
N GLY A 350 -5.81 5.00 -15.84
CA GLY A 350 -6.62 3.82 -15.57
C GLY A 350 -6.11 3.00 -14.39
N VAL A 351 -4.81 2.65 -14.40
CA VAL A 351 -4.22 1.85 -13.32
C VAL A 351 -4.10 2.64 -12.01
N THR A 352 -3.80 3.94 -12.06
CA THR A 352 -3.75 4.80 -10.87
C THR A 352 -5.13 4.99 -10.24
N THR A 353 -6.19 5.13 -11.05
CA THR A 353 -7.57 5.14 -10.53
C THR A 353 -7.88 3.84 -9.80
N THR A 354 -7.54 2.69 -10.40
CA THR A 354 -7.73 1.38 -9.77
C THR A 354 -7.00 1.27 -8.44
N MET A 355 -5.72 1.64 -8.38
CA MET A 355 -4.93 1.59 -7.14
C MET A 355 -5.53 2.49 -6.05
N CYS A 356 -5.88 3.74 -6.38
CA CYS A 356 -6.49 4.67 -5.43
C CYS A 356 -7.81 4.12 -4.86
N ARG A 357 -8.72 3.66 -5.74
CA ARG A 357 -10.02 3.11 -5.34
C ARG A 357 -9.87 1.81 -4.54
N ALA A 358 -8.92 0.95 -4.91
CA ALA A 358 -8.64 -0.31 -4.21
C ALA A 358 -8.29 -0.08 -2.73
N ILE A 359 -7.55 0.98 -2.40
CA ILE A 359 -7.21 1.33 -1.02
C ILE A 359 -8.17 2.36 -0.39
N GLY A 360 -9.29 2.67 -1.05
CA GLY A 360 -10.34 3.53 -0.51
C GLY A 360 -10.10 5.04 -0.62
N ILE A 361 -9.17 5.51 -1.47
CA ILE A 361 -9.06 6.93 -1.81
C ILE A 361 -10.03 7.23 -2.96
N PRO A 362 -11.02 8.13 -2.80
CA PRO A 362 -11.92 8.47 -3.90
C PRO A 362 -11.12 9.12 -5.03
N CYS A 363 -11.27 8.60 -6.25
CA CYS A 363 -10.42 8.97 -7.37
C CYS A 363 -11.19 9.00 -8.69
N ARG A 364 -10.83 9.91 -9.60
CA ARG A 364 -11.36 10.02 -10.96
C ARG A 364 -10.27 10.30 -11.98
N SER A 365 -10.47 9.83 -13.22
CA SER A 365 -9.64 10.22 -14.37
C SER A 365 -10.12 11.57 -14.92
N VAL A 366 -9.18 12.43 -15.32
CA VAL A 366 -9.45 13.73 -15.94
C VAL A 366 -8.69 13.81 -17.26
N THR A 367 -9.38 14.23 -18.33
CA THR A 367 -8.77 14.44 -19.64
C THR A 367 -8.65 15.94 -19.90
N ASN A 368 -7.43 16.38 -20.17
CA ASN A 368 -7.14 17.72 -20.65
C ASN A 368 -6.86 17.70 -22.15
N PHE A 369 -7.66 18.42 -22.93
CA PHE A 369 -7.46 18.57 -24.36
C PHE A 369 -6.54 19.74 -24.62
N SER A 370 -5.71 19.64 -25.66
CA SER A 370 -4.66 20.62 -25.92
C SER A 370 -3.67 20.74 -24.76
N SER A 371 -3.44 19.66 -23.98
CA SER A 371 -2.53 19.71 -22.84
C SER A 371 -1.13 20.19 -23.24
N ALA A 372 -0.63 21.11 -22.46
CA ALA A 372 0.72 21.63 -22.55
C ALA A 372 1.72 20.69 -21.86
N HIS A 373 2.97 20.68 -22.31
CA HIS A 373 4.07 19.99 -21.63
C HIS A 373 5.25 20.98 -21.55
N ASP A 374 5.32 21.71 -20.43
CA ASP A 374 6.39 22.65 -20.15
C ASP A 374 7.57 21.92 -19.52
N THR A 375 8.68 21.82 -20.26
CA THR A 375 9.89 21.11 -19.82
C THR A 375 10.96 22.03 -19.22
N ASN A 376 10.67 23.33 -19.06
CA ASN A 376 11.64 24.32 -18.59
C ASN A 376 11.14 25.19 -17.42
N GLY A 377 9.88 25.01 -16.99
CA GLY A 377 9.30 25.70 -15.83
C GLY A 377 8.98 27.18 -16.09
N SER A 378 8.87 27.57 -17.36
CA SER A 378 8.53 28.93 -17.78
C SER A 378 7.03 29.22 -17.74
N ILE A 379 6.18 28.20 -17.59
CA ILE A 379 4.72 28.27 -17.75
C ILE A 379 4.35 28.76 -19.17
N THR A 380 5.23 28.51 -20.14
CA THR A 380 5.00 28.80 -21.56
C THR A 380 5.40 27.61 -22.42
N ILE A 381 4.82 27.53 -23.62
CA ILE A 381 5.26 26.60 -24.66
C ILE A 381 5.87 27.39 -25.82
N ASP A 382 7.14 27.17 -26.05
CA ASP A 382 7.85 27.72 -27.19
C ASP A 382 7.64 26.88 -28.45
N ARG A 383 7.11 27.51 -29.51
CA ARG A 383 7.20 26.99 -30.88
C ARG A 383 8.22 27.79 -31.64
N THR A 384 9.15 27.12 -32.33
CA THR A 384 10.14 27.82 -33.14
C THR A 384 10.02 27.40 -34.60
N PHE A 385 10.05 28.39 -35.50
CA PHE A 385 10.01 28.19 -36.95
C PHE A 385 11.20 28.85 -37.62
N ASP A 386 11.62 28.34 -38.78
CA ASP A 386 12.51 29.07 -39.68
C ASP A 386 11.76 30.15 -40.45
N ILE A 387 12.50 30.97 -41.20
CA ILE A 387 11.95 32.00 -42.07
C ILE A 387 11.01 31.47 -43.18
N ASP A 388 11.09 30.18 -43.50
CA ASP A 388 10.30 29.53 -44.53
C ASP A 388 9.04 28.86 -43.94
N GLY A 389 8.84 28.98 -42.62
CA GLY A 389 7.69 28.44 -41.89
C GLY A 389 7.81 26.98 -41.47
N ASN A 390 9.00 26.36 -41.61
CA ASN A 390 9.23 25.00 -41.12
C ASN A 390 9.50 25.01 -39.62
N SER A 391 8.89 24.09 -38.88
CA SER A 391 9.15 23.96 -37.44
C SER A 391 10.59 23.52 -37.18
N ILE A 392 11.32 24.30 -36.38
CA ILE A 392 12.66 23.95 -35.89
C ILE A 392 12.54 23.41 -34.47
N ASN A 393 13.16 22.25 -34.24
CA ASN A 393 13.29 21.69 -32.90
C ASN A 393 14.62 22.16 -32.28
N VAL A 394 14.61 23.31 -31.59
CA VAL A 394 15.83 24.03 -31.17
C VAL A 394 16.52 23.38 -29.96
N SER A 395 15.81 22.60 -29.16
CA SER A 395 16.32 22.10 -27.86
C SER A 395 16.80 20.64 -27.87
N GLY A 396 16.66 19.90 -28.98
CA GLY A 396 16.93 18.45 -29.01
C GLY A 396 15.99 17.62 -28.12
N ARG A 397 15.13 18.28 -27.34
CA ARG A 397 14.00 17.75 -26.59
C ARG A 397 12.77 17.94 -27.48
N LYS A 398 11.85 16.99 -27.52
CA LYS A 398 10.57 17.18 -28.22
C LYS A 398 9.69 18.14 -27.42
N GLU A 399 10.06 19.42 -27.34
CA GLU A 399 9.14 20.48 -26.93
C GLU A 399 8.09 20.57 -28.03
N GLY A 400 6.87 20.11 -27.73
CA GLY A 400 5.92 19.83 -28.79
C GLY A 400 4.49 19.77 -28.29
N ILE A 401 3.78 20.88 -28.43
CA ILE A 401 2.43 20.76 -29.00
C ILE A 401 2.67 20.24 -30.42
N SER A 402 2.35 18.96 -30.66
CA SER A 402 2.23 18.53 -32.05
C SER A 402 1.19 19.44 -32.69
N ASN A 403 1.41 19.95 -33.90
CA ASN A 403 0.44 20.77 -34.64
C ASN A 403 -0.91 20.05 -34.91
N ASN A 404 -1.10 18.87 -34.35
CA ASN A 404 -2.36 18.16 -34.35
C ASN A 404 -3.21 18.71 -33.20
N SER A 405 -4.36 19.27 -33.54
CA SER A 405 -5.49 19.61 -32.66
C SER A 405 -6.13 18.38 -31.97
N ARG A 406 -5.30 17.40 -31.60
CA ARG A 406 -5.60 16.06 -31.06
C ARG A 406 -4.68 15.65 -29.91
N ASN A 407 -3.80 16.54 -29.43
CA ASN A 407 -3.01 16.30 -28.23
C ASN A 407 -3.95 16.35 -27.02
N PHE A 408 -4.03 15.27 -26.26
CA PHE A 408 -4.73 15.20 -25.00
C PHE A 408 -3.81 14.53 -23.99
N HIS A 409 -4.01 14.86 -22.72
CA HIS A 409 -3.35 14.21 -21.62
C HIS A 409 -4.39 13.76 -20.61
N VAL A 410 -4.08 12.71 -19.87
CA VAL A 410 -5.00 12.14 -18.89
C VAL A 410 -4.24 11.91 -17.59
N TRP A 411 -4.73 12.51 -16.52
CA TRP A 411 -4.23 12.34 -15.15
C TRP A 411 -5.38 11.99 -14.20
N ASN A 412 -5.10 11.97 -12.90
CA ASN A 412 -6.08 11.64 -11.87
C ASN A 412 -6.34 12.80 -10.91
N GLU A 413 -7.56 12.87 -10.40
CA GLU A 413 -7.86 13.66 -9.22
C GLU A 413 -8.27 12.74 -8.09
N VAL A 414 -7.68 12.96 -6.91
CA VAL A 414 -7.97 12.25 -5.67
C VAL A 414 -8.61 13.18 -4.66
N TRP A 415 -9.64 12.72 -3.96
CA TRP A 415 -10.35 13.51 -2.97
C TRP A 415 -9.74 13.33 -1.58
N MET A 416 -9.27 14.44 -0.99
CA MET A 416 -8.79 14.43 0.40
C MET A 416 -8.75 15.84 1.00
N ARG A 417 -8.69 15.88 2.33
CA ARG A 417 -8.25 17.06 3.09
C ARG A 417 -6.74 17.25 2.96
N ARG A 418 -6.30 18.49 3.07
CA ARG A 418 -4.90 18.94 3.02
C ARG A 418 -4.50 19.53 4.37
N PRO A 419 -4.27 18.69 5.40
CA PRO A 419 -3.90 19.17 6.73
C PRO A 419 -2.55 19.90 6.75
N ASP A 420 -1.73 19.72 5.72
CA ASP A 420 -0.49 20.45 5.48
C ASP A 420 -0.71 21.87 4.92
N ILE A 421 -1.93 22.20 4.49
CA ILE A 421 -2.34 23.53 4.03
C ILE A 421 -3.22 24.20 5.10
N PRO A 422 -2.90 25.44 5.54
CA PRO A 422 -3.66 26.11 6.59
C PRO A 422 -5.16 26.26 6.29
N ASN A 423 -5.97 26.12 7.35
CA ASN A 423 -7.40 26.40 7.38
C ASN A 423 -8.28 25.53 6.46
N GLY A 424 -7.75 24.44 5.88
CA GLY A 424 -8.52 23.55 5.00
C GLY A 424 -9.00 24.22 3.70
N LYS A 425 -8.42 25.36 3.32
CA LYS A 425 -8.87 26.17 2.17
C LYS A 425 -8.92 25.38 0.87
N TYR A 426 -8.01 24.41 0.72
CA TYR A 426 -7.82 23.64 -0.50
C TYR A 426 -8.07 22.14 -0.32
N ASP A 427 -8.93 21.80 0.63
CA ASP A 427 -9.51 20.47 0.73
C ASP A 427 -10.36 20.14 -0.52
N GLY A 428 -10.48 18.87 -0.85
CA GLY A 428 -11.25 18.38 -1.99
C GLY A 428 -10.36 17.71 -3.04
N TRP A 429 -10.61 17.99 -4.32
CA TRP A 429 -9.87 17.36 -5.43
C TRP A 429 -8.43 17.84 -5.55
N GLN A 430 -7.51 16.89 -5.59
CA GLN A 430 -6.08 17.10 -5.76
C GLN A 430 -5.60 16.36 -7.02
N ALA A 431 -4.93 17.06 -7.92
CA ALA A 431 -4.34 16.48 -9.13
C ALA A 431 -3.10 15.66 -8.77
N ILE A 432 -3.05 14.41 -9.25
CA ILE A 432 -1.87 13.54 -9.27
C ILE A 432 -1.71 12.96 -10.68
N ASP A 433 -0.48 12.70 -11.09
CA ASP A 433 -0.21 12.10 -12.39
C ASP A 433 0.92 11.06 -12.30
N SER A 434 0.62 9.86 -12.77
CA SER A 434 1.57 8.76 -12.82
C SER A 434 2.28 8.64 -14.18
N THR A 435 1.94 9.48 -15.15
CA THR A 435 2.63 9.54 -16.42
C THR A 435 4.03 10.14 -16.23
N PRO A 436 5.12 9.44 -16.59
CA PRO A 436 6.48 9.94 -16.36
C PRO A 436 6.82 11.05 -17.37
N GLN A 437 6.54 12.29 -16.99
CA GLN A 437 6.78 13.50 -17.78
C GLN A 437 7.96 14.30 -17.23
N GLU A 438 7.80 14.87 -16.04
CA GLU A 438 8.81 15.68 -15.36
C GLU A 438 9.24 15.05 -14.04
N LEU A 439 10.49 15.33 -13.64
CA LEU A 439 11.04 14.85 -12.38
C LEU A 439 10.63 15.77 -11.24
N SER A 440 10.16 15.18 -10.15
CA SER A 440 9.90 15.89 -8.89
C SER A 440 10.69 15.21 -7.77
N ASN A 441 11.61 15.96 -7.14
CA ASN A 441 12.61 15.41 -6.21
C ASN A 441 13.43 14.26 -6.82
N ASN A 442 13.85 14.42 -8.08
CA ASN A 442 14.67 13.46 -8.85
C ASN A 442 14.01 12.11 -9.17
N ILE A 443 12.69 11.98 -9.02
CA ILE A 443 11.92 10.80 -9.46
C ILE A 443 10.66 11.23 -10.22
N PHE A 444 10.15 10.36 -11.09
CA PHE A 444 8.93 10.57 -11.87
C PHE A 444 7.68 10.37 -11.00
N GLN A 445 7.25 11.47 -10.39
CA GLN A 445 6.05 11.55 -9.55
C GLN A 445 5.43 12.94 -9.72
N CYS A 446 4.12 13.07 -9.55
CA CYS A 446 3.44 14.35 -9.71
C CYS A 446 2.24 14.46 -8.76
N GLY A 447 2.16 15.57 -8.03
CA GLY A 447 1.10 15.88 -7.08
C GLY A 447 1.29 15.23 -5.69
N PRO A 448 0.27 15.30 -4.81
CA PRO A 448 -1.04 15.93 -5.01
C PRO A 448 -1.01 17.46 -4.96
N MET A 449 -1.54 18.12 -5.99
CA MET A 449 -1.74 19.57 -6.04
C MET A 449 -3.22 19.94 -5.95
N PRO A 450 -3.66 20.89 -5.11
CA PRO A 450 -5.07 21.21 -5.04
C PRO A 450 -5.55 21.89 -6.32
N VAL A 451 -6.61 21.35 -6.92
CA VAL A 451 -7.20 21.88 -8.17
C VAL A 451 -7.72 23.31 -7.96
N ALA A 452 -8.28 23.59 -6.78
CA ALA A 452 -8.71 24.94 -6.41
C ALA A 452 -7.53 25.93 -6.30
N ALA A 453 -6.36 25.49 -5.83
CA ALA A 453 -5.17 26.33 -5.76
C ALA A 453 -4.58 26.60 -7.16
N ILE A 454 -4.59 25.59 -8.05
CA ILE A 454 -4.22 25.76 -9.47
C ILE A 454 -5.11 26.83 -10.12
N LYS A 455 -6.43 26.73 -9.93
CA LYS A 455 -7.40 27.70 -10.47
C LYS A 455 -7.16 29.13 -9.97
N GLU A 456 -6.75 29.29 -8.71
CA GLU A 456 -6.43 30.60 -8.12
C GLU A 456 -5.00 31.09 -8.46
N GLY A 457 -4.17 30.28 -9.14
CA GLY A 457 -2.77 30.61 -9.41
C GLY A 457 -1.85 30.56 -8.18
N HIS A 458 -2.27 29.87 -7.11
CA HIS A 458 -1.47 29.70 -5.89
C HIS A 458 -0.60 28.46 -5.97
N LEU A 459 0.51 28.58 -6.69
CA LEU A 459 1.36 27.44 -7.11
C LEU A 459 2.49 27.11 -6.15
N SER A 460 2.68 27.89 -5.07
CA SER A 460 3.75 27.68 -4.10
C SER A 460 3.49 26.56 -3.10
N PHE A 461 2.25 26.03 -3.05
CA PHE A 461 1.94 24.88 -2.22
C PHE A 461 2.52 23.61 -2.83
N ASN A 462 2.93 22.70 -1.97
CA ASN A 462 3.28 21.37 -2.42
C ASN A 462 2.04 20.67 -3.01
N TYR A 463 2.15 19.92 -4.09
CA TYR A 463 3.35 19.59 -4.87
C TYR A 463 3.17 19.94 -6.34
N ASP A 464 4.25 20.21 -7.05
CA ASP A 464 4.29 20.24 -8.53
C ASP A 464 3.35 21.27 -9.19
N GLY A 465 2.93 22.29 -8.43
CA GLY A 465 1.97 23.32 -8.84
C GLY A 465 2.31 24.02 -10.16
N PRO A 466 3.54 24.52 -10.37
CA PRO A 466 3.92 25.18 -11.62
C PRO A 466 3.77 24.29 -12.85
N PHE A 467 4.17 23.01 -12.74
CA PHE A 467 4.05 22.05 -13.83
C PHE A 467 2.58 21.81 -14.19
N ILE A 468 1.76 21.43 -13.21
CA ILE A 468 0.33 21.13 -13.45
C ILE A 468 -0.42 22.36 -13.95
N PHE A 469 -0.08 23.56 -13.46
CA PHE A 469 -0.66 24.81 -13.96
C PHE A 469 -0.28 25.06 -15.42
N ALA A 470 0.97 24.82 -15.80
CA ALA A 470 1.40 24.95 -17.18
C ALA A 470 0.62 24.02 -18.11
N GLU A 471 0.30 22.79 -17.68
CA GLU A 471 -0.48 21.83 -18.48
C GLU A 471 -1.85 22.37 -18.93
N VAL A 472 -2.49 23.20 -18.09
CA VAL A 472 -3.84 23.74 -18.32
C VAL A 472 -3.87 25.21 -18.75
N ASN A 473 -2.79 25.98 -18.55
CA ASN A 473 -2.83 27.43 -18.70
C ASN A 473 -1.52 28.04 -19.24
N ALA A 474 -0.64 27.25 -19.87
CA ALA A 474 0.55 27.80 -20.51
C ALA A 474 0.21 28.59 -21.79
N ASP A 475 0.78 29.80 -21.90
CA ASP A 475 0.75 30.59 -23.13
C ASP A 475 1.60 29.89 -24.21
N VAL A 476 1.15 29.92 -25.48
CA VAL A 476 1.95 29.42 -26.61
C VAL A 476 2.68 30.59 -27.25
N VAL A 477 4.01 30.58 -27.12
CA VAL A 477 4.88 31.62 -27.64
C VAL A 477 5.51 31.13 -28.94
N THR A 478 5.20 31.81 -30.04
CA THR A 478 5.74 31.48 -31.35
C THR A 478 6.94 32.36 -31.67
N TRP A 479 8.02 31.72 -32.07
CA TRP A 479 9.29 32.35 -32.42
C TRP A 479 9.69 32.03 -33.85
N VAL A 480 10.36 32.96 -34.51
CA VAL A 480 10.96 32.79 -35.83
C VAL A 480 12.47 33.03 -35.74
N ILE A 481 13.27 32.10 -36.27
CA ILE A 481 14.71 32.28 -36.39
C ILE A 481 15.01 33.04 -37.68
N GLY A 482 15.54 34.25 -37.55
CA GLY A 482 15.95 35.08 -38.68
C GLY A 482 17.19 34.53 -39.40
N ARG A 483 17.47 35.05 -40.61
CA ARG A 483 18.67 34.67 -41.39
C ARG A 483 19.99 35.01 -40.70
N ASP A 484 19.95 35.94 -39.75
CA ASP A 484 21.04 36.32 -38.86
C ASP A 484 21.26 35.35 -37.69
N GLY A 485 20.43 34.29 -37.60
CA GLY A 485 20.45 33.31 -36.52
C GLY A 485 19.80 33.79 -35.22
N GLN A 486 19.19 34.99 -35.19
CA GLN A 486 18.54 35.52 -33.99
C GLN A 486 17.08 35.03 -33.88
N LYS A 487 16.61 34.86 -32.63
CA LYS A 487 15.24 34.43 -32.31
C LYS A 487 14.33 35.65 -32.14
N TYR A 488 13.30 35.76 -32.97
CA TYR A 488 12.34 36.87 -32.96
C TYR A 488 10.98 36.39 -32.48
N LEU A 489 10.34 37.14 -31.58
CA LEU A 489 8.97 36.86 -31.15
C LEU A 489 8.01 37.15 -32.30
N SER A 490 7.22 36.14 -32.69
CA SER A 490 6.24 36.24 -33.76
C SER A 490 4.83 36.41 -33.24
N ASP A 491 4.43 35.62 -32.24
CA ASP A 491 3.06 35.61 -31.72
C ASP A 491 3.00 35.06 -30.29
N ILE A 492 1.97 35.44 -29.53
CA ILE A 492 1.65 34.87 -28.22
C ILE A 492 0.15 34.54 -28.20
N ASP A 493 -0.17 33.25 -28.19
CA ASP A 493 -1.53 32.77 -27.99
C ASP A 493 -1.79 32.52 -26.49
N ARG A 494 -2.74 33.28 -25.94
CA ARG A 494 -3.14 33.25 -24.52
C ARG A 494 -4.51 32.60 -24.29
N GLN A 495 -5.16 32.07 -25.32
CA GLN A 495 -6.56 31.61 -25.25
C GLN A 495 -6.69 30.08 -25.16
N ARG A 496 -5.72 29.39 -24.56
CA ARG A 496 -5.68 27.93 -24.58
C ARG A 496 -6.56 27.24 -23.54
#